data_AF-A0A9D5YEZ3-F1
#
_entry.id   AF-A0A9D5YEZ3-F1
#
_cell.length_a   1.000
_cell.length_b   1.000
_cell.length_c   1.000
_cell.angle_alpha   90.00
_cell.angle_beta   90.00
_cell.angle_gamma   90.00
#
_symmetry.space_group_name_H-M   'P 1'
#
loop_
_entity.id
_entity.type
_entity.pdbx_description
1 polymer ?
#
loop_
_entity_poly.entity_id
_entity_poly.type
_entity_poly.pdbx_seq_one_letter_code
_entity_poly.pdbx_strand_id
1 'polypeptide(L)'
;MEVLFDLVRYIPIICLSEVLCIVFSVLFMHFSAKHRNGKLSLGWYICGVLFSFWTVIVFLIKRKAFPGPETKVCYQCSDRFPESFSMCPKCLIDLPETEPKEKEKQRKLSKFFGIGIIASYLAAVIVGIFMGNAVQKSIEEFSEVEYRISVDGVFYDKMGNSYEDEDSVLLYDEEGNIYTYTVETVNESGLEYEESFYVRGDGQKYFYYDCYVTDEGWFFCDKAGELELKDIDTSSMTEEELDEYYNSLIEENEEEYRYYNYPYTNADGNIYYDAYEASWNEKGELITAENDVSGS
;
A
#
# COMPACT_ATOMS: atom_id res chain seq x y z
N MET A 1 -8.94 -12.13 2.22
CA MET A 1 -8.36 -12.95 1.12
C MET A 1 -8.58 -12.35 -0.29
N GLU A 2 -9.73 -11.72 -0.56
CA GLU A 2 -10.09 -11.19 -1.90
C GLU A 2 -9.12 -10.13 -2.45
N VAL A 3 -8.58 -9.28 -1.58
CA VAL A 3 -7.62 -8.21 -1.90
C VAL A 3 -6.34 -8.76 -2.51
N LEU A 4 -5.84 -9.87 -1.98
CA LEU A 4 -4.63 -10.53 -2.47
C LEU A 4 -4.87 -11.05 -3.90
N PHE A 5 -6.05 -11.59 -4.16
CA PHE A 5 -6.44 -12.05 -5.51
C PHE A 5 -6.53 -10.89 -6.51
N ASP A 6 -7.06 -9.74 -6.10
CA ASP A 6 -7.14 -8.57 -6.97
C ASP A 6 -5.77 -7.94 -7.25
N LEU A 7 -4.90 -7.85 -6.24
CA LEU A 7 -3.50 -7.43 -6.44
C LEU A 7 -2.77 -8.32 -7.44
N VAL A 8 -2.89 -9.65 -7.30
CA VAL A 8 -2.29 -10.62 -8.21
C VAL A 8 -2.83 -10.49 -9.64
N ARG A 9 -4.10 -10.08 -9.82
CA ARG A 9 -4.68 -9.83 -11.16
C ARG A 9 -4.14 -8.57 -11.82
N TYR A 10 -3.89 -7.50 -11.05
CA TYR A 10 -3.48 -6.21 -11.61
C TYR A 10 -1.98 -6.14 -11.95
N ILE A 11 -1.13 -6.85 -11.20
CA ILE A 11 0.34 -6.84 -11.41
C ILE A 11 0.74 -7.21 -12.85
N PRO A 12 0.27 -8.33 -13.46
CA PRO A 12 0.62 -8.68 -14.83
C PRO A 12 0.20 -7.63 -15.86
N ILE A 13 -0.92 -6.96 -15.63
CA ILE A 13 -1.46 -5.92 -16.54
C ILE A 13 -0.56 -4.68 -16.49
N ILE A 14 -0.15 -4.25 -15.28
CA ILE A 14 0.77 -3.13 -15.10
C ILE A 14 2.11 -3.45 -15.77
N CYS A 15 2.69 -4.62 -15.48
CA CYS A 15 3.96 -5.04 -16.09
C CYS A 15 3.88 -5.07 -17.62
N LEU A 16 2.81 -5.63 -18.17
CA LEU A 16 2.60 -5.67 -19.63
C LEU A 16 2.46 -4.25 -20.20
N SER A 17 1.71 -3.37 -19.53
CA SER A 17 1.50 -1.99 -19.96
C SER A 17 2.82 -1.21 -20.01
N GLU A 18 3.73 -1.46 -19.06
CA GLU A 18 5.03 -0.81 -18.99
C GLU A 18 5.99 -1.33 -20.06
N VAL A 19 6.03 -2.65 -20.28
CA VAL A 19 6.78 -3.25 -21.38
C VAL A 19 6.31 -2.70 -22.73
N LEU A 20 4.99 -2.59 -22.94
CA LEU A 20 4.43 -1.98 -24.15
C LEU A 20 4.81 -0.50 -24.28
N CYS A 21 4.77 0.26 -23.19
CA CYS A 21 5.22 1.65 -23.15
C CYS A 21 6.69 1.80 -23.57
N ILE A 22 7.57 0.93 -23.08
CA ILE A 22 9.00 0.90 -23.44
C ILE A 22 9.16 0.61 -24.94
N VAL A 23 8.53 -0.46 -25.43
CA VAL A 23 8.62 -0.87 -26.84
C VAL A 23 8.10 0.23 -27.75
N PHE A 24 6.93 0.79 -27.46
CA PHE A 24 6.36 1.87 -28.25
C PHE A 24 7.19 3.14 -28.19
N SER A 25 7.79 3.48 -27.05
CA SER A 25 8.68 4.65 -26.91
C SER A 25 9.92 4.52 -27.79
N VAL A 26 10.60 3.36 -27.75
CA VAL A 26 11.79 3.10 -28.56
C VAL A 26 11.45 3.12 -30.05
N LEU A 27 10.38 2.44 -30.46
CA LEU A 27 9.95 2.41 -31.85
C LEU A 27 9.48 3.79 -32.33
N PHE A 28 8.73 4.52 -31.51
CA PHE A 28 8.34 5.90 -31.80
C PHE A 28 9.55 6.77 -32.13
N MET A 29 10.56 6.77 -31.26
CA MET A 29 11.78 7.54 -31.49
C MET A 29 12.47 7.10 -32.78
N HIS A 30 12.64 5.79 -32.99
CA HIS A 30 13.29 5.23 -34.17
C HIS A 30 12.64 5.68 -35.48
N PHE A 31 11.33 5.46 -35.62
CA PHE A 31 10.57 5.84 -36.82
C PHE A 31 10.47 7.36 -36.98
N SER A 32 10.39 8.12 -35.86
CA SER A 32 10.37 9.58 -35.90
C SER A 32 11.70 10.18 -36.35
N ALA A 33 12.83 9.63 -35.90
CA ALA A 33 14.16 10.05 -36.34
C ALA A 33 14.38 9.72 -37.83
N LYS A 34 14.03 8.50 -38.26
CA LYS A 34 14.10 8.11 -39.68
C LYS A 34 13.26 9.00 -40.58
N HIS A 35 12.04 9.33 -40.17
CA HIS A 35 11.18 10.26 -40.92
C HIS A 35 11.83 11.65 -41.14
N ARG A 36 12.73 12.06 -40.24
CA ARG A 36 13.47 13.32 -40.28
C ARG A 36 14.91 13.18 -40.79
N ASN A 37 15.25 12.07 -41.44
CA ASN A 37 16.61 11.76 -41.90
C ASN A 37 17.67 11.84 -40.78
N GLY A 38 17.26 11.66 -39.53
CA GLY A 38 18.10 11.66 -38.36
C GLY A 38 18.57 10.25 -38.00
N LYS A 39 19.75 10.16 -37.37
CA LYS A 39 20.23 8.93 -36.72
C LYS A 39 20.16 9.11 -35.21
N LEU A 40 19.56 8.13 -34.52
CA LEU A 40 19.59 8.05 -33.07
C LEU A 40 20.91 7.40 -32.63
N SER A 41 21.58 8.01 -31.66
CA SER A 41 22.70 7.37 -30.97
C SER A 41 22.19 6.25 -30.05
N LEU A 42 23.08 5.31 -29.70
CA LEU A 42 22.77 4.21 -28.79
C LEU A 42 22.19 4.69 -27.45
N GLY A 43 22.68 5.83 -26.93
CA GLY A 43 22.20 6.41 -25.68
C GLY A 43 20.69 6.68 -25.65
N TRP A 44 20.08 7.06 -26.77
CA TRP A 44 18.63 7.26 -26.81
C TRP A 44 17.83 5.98 -26.64
N TYR A 45 18.34 4.85 -27.13
CA TYR A 45 17.70 3.55 -26.96
C TYR A 45 17.81 3.10 -25.50
N ILE A 46 18.98 3.27 -24.88
CA ILE A 46 19.20 2.95 -23.47
C ILE A 46 18.28 3.80 -22.58
N CYS A 47 18.24 5.11 -22.79
CA CYS A 47 17.34 6.00 -22.05
C CYS A 47 15.87 5.65 -22.31
N GLY A 48 15.50 5.26 -23.52
CA GLY A 48 14.13 4.84 -23.86
C GLY A 48 13.67 3.57 -23.15
N VAL A 49 14.61 2.67 -22.80
CA VAL A 49 14.33 1.47 -22.01
C VAL A 49 14.23 1.81 -20.52
N LEU A 50 15.16 2.60 -19.98
CA LEU A 50 15.21 2.92 -18.55
C LEU A 50 14.17 3.97 -18.13
N PHE A 51 13.85 4.92 -19.01
CA PHE A 51 13.04 6.10 -18.73
C PHE A 51 12.11 6.39 -19.91
N SER A 52 11.27 5.43 -20.28
CA SER A 52 10.46 5.44 -21.52
C SER A 52 9.68 6.74 -21.75
N PHE A 53 8.86 7.14 -20.79
CA PHE A 53 8.01 8.33 -20.89
C PHE A 53 8.82 9.63 -20.98
N TRP A 54 9.73 9.86 -20.03
CA TRP A 54 10.54 11.08 -19.97
C TRP A 54 11.46 11.23 -21.19
N THR A 55 12.04 10.12 -21.66
CA THR A 55 12.90 10.13 -22.83
C THR A 55 12.13 10.55 -24.08
N VAL A 56 10.87 10.12 -24.25
CA VAL A 56 10.03 10.55 -25.37
C VAL A 56 9.75 12.05 -25.32
N ILE A 57 9.49 12.64 -24.14
CA ILE A 57 9.31 14.09 -23.99
C ILE A 57 10.58 14.84 -24.40
N VAL A 58 11.73 14.44 -23.87
CA VAL A 58 13.02 15.08 -24.20
C VAL A 58 13.33 14.92 -25.69
N PHE A 59 13.04 13.75 -26.28
CA PHE A 59 13.16 13.51 -27.70
C PHE A 59 12.25 14.44 -28.52
N LEU A 60 10.99 14.63 -28.13
CA LEU A 60 10.04 15.53 -28.81
C LEU A 60 10.48 17.01 -28.78
N ILE A 61 11.22 17.41 -27.74
CA ILE A 61 11.83 18.74 -27.64
C ILE A 61 13.05 18.82 -28.56
N LYS A 62 13.97 17.86 -28.46
CA LYS A 62 15.24 17.85 -29.20
C LYS A 62 15.09 17.49 -30.67
N ARG A 63 14.00 16.85 -31.08
CA ARG A 63 13.82 16.39 -32.47
C ARG A 63 13.85 17.53 -33.49
N LYS A 64 13.60 18.77 -33.07
CA LYS A 64 13.71 19.96 -33.94
C LYS A 64 15.13 20.18 -34.46
N ALA A 65 16.15 19.62 -33.81
CA ALA A 65 17.54 19.67 -34.27
C ALA A 65 17.82 18.72 -35.46
N PHE A 66 17.00 17.68 -35.63
CA PHE A 66 17.08 16.80 -36.79
C PHE A 66 16.70 17.56 -38.08
N PRO A 67 17.23 17.14 -39.23
CA PRO A 67 16.82 17.68 -40.52
C PRO A 67 15.29 17.70 -40.68
N GLY A 68 14.80 18.66 -41.48
CA GLY A 68 13.39 18.67 -41.84
C GLY A 68 13.04 17.44 -42.68
N PRO A 69 11.80 16.95 -42.65
CA PRO A 69 11.38 15.81 -43.49
C PRO A 69 11.56 16.10 -44.99
N GLU A 70 11.60 17.36 -45.41
CA GLU A 70 11.79 17.82 -46.80
C GLU A 70 13.23 18.28 -47.10
N THR A 71 14.21 17.77 -46.35
CA THR A 71 15.62 18.14 -46.54
C THR A 71 16.47 16.95 -46.97
N LYS A 72 17.33 17.17 -47.97
CA LYS A 72 18.40 16.25 -48.39
C LYS A 72 19.71 16.68 -47.74
N VAL A 73 20.56 15.72 -47.41
CA VAL A 73 21.87 15.96 -46.80
C VAL A 73 22.97 15.53 -47.77
N CYS A 74 23.94 16.40 -48.02
CA CYS A 74 25.11 16.07 -48.81
C CYS A 74 26.04 15.15 -48.02
N TYR A 75 26.41 13.98 -48.54
CA TYR A 75 27.29 13.04 -47.83
C TYR A 75 28.74 13.53 -47.72
N GLN A 76 29.17 14.45 -48.60
CA GLN A 76 30.53 14.99 -48.63
C GLN A 76 30.72 16.15 -47.63
N CYS A 77 29.82 17.15 -47.65
CA CYS A 77 29.96 18.35 -46.80
C CYS A 77 28.96 18.42 -45.64
N SER A 78 28.03 17.47 -45.52
CA SER A 78 26.98 17.46 -44.48
C SER A 78 26.01 18.66 -44.48
N ASP A 79 26.08 19.53 -45.48
CA ASP A 79 25.12 20.63 -45.64
C ASP A 79 23.73 20.11 -46.01
N ARG A 80 22.72 20.87 -45.58
CA ARG A 80 21.29 20.55 -45.74
C ARG A 80 20.71 21.38 -46.87
N PHE A 81 20.01 20.73 -47.79
CA PHE A 81 19.37 21.36 -48.94
C PHE A 81 17.88 21.00 -49.01
N PRO A 82 17.03 21.87 -49.58
CA PRO A 82 15.64 21.55 -49.87
C PRO A 82 15.53 20.34 -50.80
N GLU A 83 14.39 19.63 -50.75
CA GLU A 83 14.14 18.45 -51.59
C GLU A 83 14.16 18.74 -53.10
N SER A 84 13.94 20.00 -53.50
CA SER A 84 14.01 20.48 -54.88
C SER A 84 15.42 20.45 -55.48
N PHE A 85 16.47 20.33 -54.67
CA PHE A 85 17.84 20.23 -55.16
C PHE A 85 18.15 18.78 -55.57
N SER A 86 18.62 18.60 -56.80
CA SER A 86 19.14 17.32 -57.31
C SER A 86 20.63 17.14 -57.01
N MET A 87 21.40 18.24 -56.98
CA MET A 87 22.84 18.24 -56.70
C MET A 87 23.21 19.16 -55.54
N CYS A 88 24.32 18.85 -54.87
CA CYS A 88 24.93 19.73 -53.88
C CYS A 88 25.63 20.90 -54.59
N PRO A 89 25.25 22.17 -54.34
CA PRO A 89 25.86 23.33 -54.99
C PRO A 89 27.32 23.57 -54.60
N LYS A 90 27.80 23.02 -53.47
CA LYS A 90 29.20 23.15 -53.04
C LYS A 90 30.09 22.01 -53.56
N CYS A 91 29.57 20.79 -53.54
CA CYS A 91 30.36 19.60 -53.85
C CYS A 91 30.10 19.04 -55.26
N LEU A 92 29.09 19.55 -55.97
CA LEU A 92 28.72 19.13 -57.33
C LEU A 92 28.47 17.62 -57.47
N ILE A 93 27.94 17.00 -56.41
CA ILE A 93 27.55 15.59 -56.37
C ILE A 93 26.04 15.48 -56.22
N ASP A 94 25.47 14.38 -56.72
CA ASP A 94 24.05 14.10 -56.59
C ASP A 94 23.65 13.92 -55.13
N LEU A 95 22.55 14.57 -54.74
CA LEU A 95 21.94 14.40 -53.44
C LEU A 95 21.08 13.13 -53.47
N PRO A 96 21.10 12.31 -52.40
CA PRO A 96 20.31 11.09 -52.36
C PRO A 96 18.83 11.39 -52.55
N GLU A 97 18.19 10.69 -53.49
CA GLU A 97 16.73 10.72 -53.62
C GLU A 97 16.11 9.98 -52.45
N THR A 98 15.28 10.68 -51.69
CA THR A 98 14.43 10.05 -50.69
C THR A 98 13.13 9.61 -51.33
N GLU A 99 12.83 8.31 -51.27
CA GLU A 99 11.56 7.80 -51.76
C GLU A 99 10.39 8.37 -50.92
N PRO A 100 9.45 9.13 -51.52
CA PRO A 100 8.37 9.78 -50.77
C PRO A 100 7.45 8.76 -50.08
N LYS A 101 7.26 7.58 -50.69
CA LYS A 101 6.46 6.48 -50.12
C LYS A 101 7.07 5.94 -48.82
N GLU A 102 8.39 5.85 -48.73
CA GLU A 102 9.07 5.36 -47.53
C GLU A 102 8.93 6.38 -46.40
N LYS A 103 9.14 7.67 -46.66
CA LYS A 103 8.94 8.74 -45.67
C LYS A 103 7.51 8.79 -45.12
N GLU A 104 6.51 8.58 -45.97
CA GLU A 104 5.12 8.52 -45.55
C GLU A 104 4.86 7.31 -44.63
N LYS A 105 5.43 6.14 -44.95
CA LYS A 105 5.37 4.94 -44.11
C LYS A 105 6.00 5.20 -42.73
N GLN A 106 7.19 5.81 -42.68
CA GLN A 106 7.87 6.17 -41.42
C GLN A 106 7.02 7.13 -40.57
N ARG A 107 6.37 8.12 -41.20
CA ARG A 107 5.44 9.05 -40.53
C ARG A 107 4.22 8.33 -39.94
N LYS A 108 3.59 7.44 -40.70
CA LYS A 108 2.42 6.67 -40.24
C LYS A 108 2.78 5.76 -39.07
N LEU A 109 3.92 5.06 -39.15
CA LEU A 109 4.43 4.22 -38.06
C LEU A 109 4.76 5.04 -36.81
N SER A 110 5.47 6.16 -36.96
CA SER A 110 5.75 7.05 -35.83
C SER A 110 4.46 7.55 -35.17
N LYS A 111 3.43 7.91 -35.92
CA LYS A 111 2.13 8.28 -35.34
C LYS A 111 1.46 7.12 -34.61
N PHE A 112 1.45 5.93 -35.21
CA PHE A 112 0.88 4.73 -34.60
C PHE A 112 1.52 4.42 -33.24
N PHE A 113 2.86 4.38 -33.19
CA PHE A 113 3.56 4.15 -31.92
C PHE A 113 3.37 5.29 -30.92
N GLY A 114 3.27 6.54 -31.38
CA GLY A 114 2.95 7.67 -30.51
C GLY A 114 1.58 7.54 -29.82
N ILE A 115 0.56 7.09 -30.56
CA ILE A 115 -0.76 6.79 -30.00
C ILE A 115 -0.67 5.60 -29.02
N GLY A 116 0.11 4.57 -29.37
CA GLY A 116 0.37 3.42 -28.52
C GLY A 116 0.94 3.80 -27.15
N ILE A 117 1.91 4.72 -27.08
CA ILE A 117 2.48 5.22 -25.81
C ILE A 117 1.38 5.82 -24.93
N ILE A 118 0.54 6.68 -25.50
CA ILE A 118 -0.55 7.34 -24.76
C ILE A 118 -1.55 6.29 -24.24
N ALA A 119 -1.95 5.34 -25.08
CA ALA A 119 -2.88 4.28 -24.70
C ALA A 119 -2.32 3.39 -23.59
N SER A 120 -1.07 2.96 -23.69
CA SER A 120 -0.41 2.15 -22.65
C SER A 120 -0.26 2.90 -21.34
N TYR A 121 0.09 4.18 -21.38
CA TYR A 121 0.17 5.01 -20.17
C TYR A 121 -1.19 5.20 -19.51
N LEU A 122 -2.24 5.48 -20.27
CA LEU A 122 -3.60 5.61 -19.73
C LEU A 122 -4.09 4.30 -19.12
N ALA A 123 -3.79 3.15 -19.73
CA ALA A 123 -4.12 1.84 -19.17
C ALA A 123 -3.44 1.63 -17.80
N ALA A 124 -2.15 1.95 -17.69
CA ALA A 124 -1.41 1.85 -16.44
C ALA A 124 -2.01 2.75 -15.34
N VAL A 125 -2.36 4.00 -15.68
CA VAL A 125 -2.98 4.95 -14.74
C VAL A 125 -4.34 4.45 -14.26
N ILE A 126 -5.19 3.97 -15.17
CA ILE A 126 -6.53 3.46 -14.82
C ILE A 126 -6.40 2.25 -13.88
N VAL A 127 -5.53 1.30 -14.19
CA VAL A 127 -5.29 0.13 -13.35
C VAL A 127 -4.72 0.54 -11.99
N GLY A 128 -3.79 1.50 -11.95
CA GLY A 128 -3.24 2.05 -10.71
C GLY A 128 -4.31 2.68 -9.80
N ILE A 129 -5.29 3.38 -10.38
CA ILE A 129 -6.42 3.93 -9.61
C ILE A 129 -7.27 2.81 -9.02
N PHE A 130 -7.62 1.78 -9.80
CA PHE A 130 -8.39 0.64 -9.29
C PHE A 130 -7.65 -0.11 -8.18
N MET A 131 -6.34 -0.33 -8.35
CA MET A 131 -5.50 -0.96 -7.34
C MET A 131 -5.43 -0.11 -6.06
N GLY A 132 -5.26 1.20 -6.19
CA GLY A 132 -5.25 2.12 -5.04
C GLY A 132 -6.56 2.09 -4.26
N ASN A 133 -7.70 2.13 -4.94
CA ASN A 133 -9.01 2.04 -4.30
C ASN A 133 -9.24 0.68 -3.62
N ALA A 134 -8.81 -0.42 -4.24
CA ALA A 134 -8.92 -1.75 -3.65
C ALA A 134 -8.10 -1.85 -2.36
N VAL A 135 -6.85 -1.37 -2.39
CA VAL A 135 -5.98 -1.33 -1.20
C VAL A 135 -6.58 -0.44 -0.11
N GLN A 136 -7.09 0.74 -0.46
CA GLN A 136 -7.71 1.64 0.53
C GLN A 136 -8.91 0.99 1.21
N LYS A 137 -9.82 0.39 0.44
CA LYS A 137 -10.98 -0.32 1.00
C LYS A 137 -10.55 -1.43 1.96
N SER A 138 -9.47 -2.13 1.62
CA SER A 138 -8.91 -3.18 2.47
C SER A 138 -8.42 -2.61 3.80
N ILE A 139 -7.72 -1.47 3.76
CA ILE A 139 -7.22 -0.80 4.97
C ILE A 139 -8.39 -0.35 5.86
N GLU A 140 -9.45 0.19 5.26
CA GLU A 140 -10.66 0.59 5.99
C GLU A 140 -11.33 -0.63 6.66
N GLU A 141 -11.45 -1.75 5.95
CA GLU A 141 -12.00 -3.01 6.49
C GLU A 141 -11.12 -3.61 7.60
N PHE A 142 -9.79 -3.49 7.51
CA PHE A 142 -8.88 -3.88 8.58
C PHE A 142 -8.89 -2.93 9.79
N SER A 143 -9.41 -1.70 9.64
CA SER A 143 -9.50 -0.75 10.76
C SER A 143 -10.77 -0.89 11.59
N GLU A 144 -11.77 -1.64 11.11
CA GLU A 144 -13.00 -1.98 11.85
C GLU A 144 -12.88 -3.31 12.61
N VAL A 145 -11.72 -3.56 13.22
CA VAL A 145 -11.59 -4.68 14.17
C VAL A 145 -12.12 -4.21 15.51
N GLU A 146 -13.23 -4.77 15.98
CA GLU A 146 -13.70 -4.60 17.35
C GLU A 146 -12.74 -5.33 18.30
N TYR A 147 -12.20 -4.62 19.29
CA TYR A 147 -11.20 -5.16 20.21
C TYR A 147 -11.85 -5.75 21.48
N ARG A 148 -13.11 -5.40 21.76
CA ARG A 148 -13.88 -5.96 22.89
C ARG A 148 -15.03 -6.82 22.43
N ILE A 149 -15.26 -7.90 23.16
CA ILE A 149 -16.36 -8.83 22.94
C ILE A 149 -17.63 -8.18 23.50
N SER A 150 -18.59 -7.91 22.62
CA SER A 150 -19.96 -7.55 23.02
C SER A 150 -20.80 -8.82 23.24
N VAL A 151 -21.71 -8.79 24.22
CA VAL A 151 -22.70 -9.85 24.44
C VAL A 151 -24.06 -9.27 24.05
N ASP A 152 -24.63 -9.78 22.95
CA ASP A 152 -25.86 -9.27 22.34
C ASP A 152 -25.80 -7.75 21.99
N GLY A 153 -24.62 -7.26 21.57
CA GLY A 153 -24.40 -5.84 21.25
C GLY A 153 -24.25 -4.92 22.47
N VAL A 154 -23.95 -5.50 23.64
CA VAL A 154 -23.76 -4.77 24.90
C VAL A 154 -22.40 -5.13 25.50
N PHE A 155 -21.66 -4.13 25.96
CA PHE A 155 -20.39 -4.31 26.67
C PHE A 155 -20.61 -4.29 28.17
N TYR A 156 -19.85 -5.08 28.93
CA TYR A 156 -19.93 -5.09 30.40
C TYR A 156 -18.61 -4.73 31.05
N ASP A 157 -18.69 -4.14 32.24
CA ASP A 157 -17.53 -3.96 33.13
C ASP A 157 -17.41 -5.11 34.15
N LYS A 158 -16.32 -5.10 34.93
CA LYS A 158 -16.09 -6.03 36.04
C LYS A 158 -17.19 -6.06 37.11
N MET A 159 -18.02 -5.03 37.19
CA MET A 159 -19.13 -4.95 38.14
C MET A 159 -20.46 -5.44 37.52
N GLY A 160 -20.46 -5.84 36.25
CA GLY A 160 -21.64 -6.26 35.50
C GLY A 160 -22.51 -5.10 35.01
N ASN A 161 -22.00 -3.86 34.98
CA ASN A 161 -22.72 -2.74 34.39
C ASN A 161 -22.62 -2.79 32.86
N SER A 162 -23.72 -2.50 32.18
CA SER A 162 -23.83 -2.52 30.71
C SER A 162 -23.51 -1.16 30.08
N TYR A 163 -22.88 -1.19 28.90
CA TYR A 163 -22.51 -0.03 28.09
C TYR A 163 -22.90 -0.27 26.62
N GLU A 164 -23.33 0.78 25.93
CA GLU A 164 -23.65 0.75 24.49
C GLU A 164 -22.41 0.96 23.60
N ASP A 165 -21.29 1.35 24.19
CA ASP A 165 -20.07 1.80 23.51
C ASP A 165 -18.85 1.24 24.25
N GLU A 166 -17.90 0.65 23.51
CA GLU A 166 -16.76 -0.06 24.08
C GLU A 166 -15.83 0.87 24.87
N ASP A 167 -15.61 2.09 24.36
CA ASP A 167 -14.73 3.10 24.95
C ASP A 167 -15.31 3.69 26.25
N SER A 168 -16.61 3.50 26.46
CA SER A 168 -17.32 3.95 27.66
C SER A 168 -17.20 2.98 28.84
N VAL A 169 -16.70 1.76 28.62
CA VAL A 169 -16.59 0.73 29.67
C VAL A 169 -15.57 1.15 30.73
N LEU A 170 -15.99 1.11 31.99
CA LEU A 170 -15.15 1.51 33.12
C LEU A 170 -14.25 0.36 33.59
N LEU A 171 -13.02 0.71 33.95
CA LEU A 171 -12.06 -0.20 34.56
C LEU A 171 -11.84 0.14 36.03
N TYR A 172 -11.59 -0.88 36.84
CA TYR A 172 -11.46 -0.75 38.30
C TYR A 172 -10.18 -1.42 38.77
N ASP A 173 -9.40 -0.74 39.61
CA ASP A 173 -8.31 -1.38 40.35
C ASP A 173 -8.82 -2.02 41.66
N GLU A 174 -7.96 -2.78 42.34
CA GLU A 174 -8.30 -3.46 43.60
C GLU A 174 -8.71 -2.50 44.74
N GLU A 175 -8.27 -1.24 44.66
CA GLU A 175 -8.63 -0.20 45.62
C GLU A 175 -10.00 0.42 45.33
N GLY A 176 -10.62 0.08 44.19
CA GLY A 176 -11.90 0.60 43.72
C GLY A 176 -11.81 1.95 43.02
N ASN A 177 -10.62 2.38 42.59
CA ASN A 177 -10.48 3.56 41.74
C ASN A 177 -10.99 3.24 40.33
N ILE A 178 -11.58 4.24 39.69
CA ILE A 178 -12.21 4.14 38.37
C ILE A 178 -11.31 4.76 37.32
N TYR A 179 -11.19 4.08 36.18
CA TYR A 179 -10.43 4.50 35.01
C TYR A 179 -11.34 4.51 33.77
N THR A 180 -11.19 5.54 32.93
CA THR A 180 -11.95 5.72 31.69
C THR A 180 -11.00 5.84 30.52
N TYR A 181 -11.30 5.18 29.40
CA TYR A 181 -10.54 5.30 28.17
C TYR A 181 -10.81 6.65 27.51
N THR A 182 -9.79 7.27 26.95
CA THR A 182 -9.91 8.56 26.25
C THR A 182 -8.85 8.67 25.17
N VAL A 183 -9.25 9.19 24.01
CA VAL A 183 -8.35 9.54 22.91
C VAL A 183 -8.15 11.04 22.89
N GLU A 184 -6.90 11.49 22.84
CA GLU A 184 -6.53 12.90 22.75
C GLU A 184 -5.71 13.17 21.49
N THR A 185 -6.03 14.27 20.80
CA THR A 185 -5.20 14.75 19.69
C THR A 185 -3.97 15.49 20.22
N VAL A 186 -2.79 14.95 19.92
CA VAL A 186 -1.49 15.50 20.26
C VAL A 186 -0.88 16.20 19.06
N ASN A 187 -0.35 17.40 19.31
CA ASN A 187 0.32 18.22 18.31
C ASN A 187 1.79 18.36 18.66
N GLU A 188 2.63 17.51 18.07
CA GLU A 188 4.07 17.54 18.29
C GLU A 188 4.80 17.75 16.95
N SER A 189 5.72 18.72 16.93
CA SER A 189 6.55 19.03 15.75
C SER A 189 5.77 19.34 14.45
N GLY A 190 4.51 19.76 14.56
CA GLY A 190 3.64 20.08 13.42
C GLY A 190 2.97 18.86 12.78
N LEU A 191 3.01 17.70 13.44
CA LEU A 191 2.22 16.52 13.10
C LEU A 191 1.10 16.40 14.15
N GLU A 192 -0.13 16.21 13.67
CA GLU A 192 -1.28 15.89 14.51
C GLU A 192 -1.45 14.36 14.51
N TYR A 193 -1.49 13.75 15.69
CA TYR A 193 -1.75 12.32 15.85
C TYR A 193 -2.56 12.08 17.13
N GLU A 194 -3.20 10.93 17.23
CA GLU A 194 -4.05 10.58 18.37
C GLU A 194 -3.28 9.68 19.34
N GLU A 195 -3.35 10.00 20.63
CA GLU A 195 -2.83 9.18 21.72
C GLU A 195 -3.97 8.73 22.62
N SER A 196 -3.97 7.44 22.96
CA SER A 196 -4.99 6.83 23.80
C SER A 196 -4.49 6.62 25.24
N PHE A 197 -5.34 6.94 26.20
CA PHE A 197 -5.02 6.91 27.63
C PHE A 197 -6.15 6.30 28.44
N TYR A 198 -5.78 5.69 29.57
CA TYR A 198 -6.67 5.54 30.71
C TYR A 198 -6.52 6.70 31.67
N VAL A 199 -7.63 7.32 32.04
CA VAL A 199 -7.68 8.47 32.93
C VAL A 199 -8.36 8.05 34.23
N ARG A 200 -7.63 8.17 35.34
CA ARG A 200 -8.19 7.95 36.69
C ARG A 200 -9.07 9.12 37.09
N GLY A 201 -10.05 8.91 37.97
CA GLY A 201 -10.97 9.96 38.43
C GLY A 201 -10.34 11.25 39.02
N ASP A 202 -9.05 11.25 39.37
CA ASP A 202 -8.30 12.43 39.79
C ASP A 202 -7.55 13.15 38.65
N GLY A 203 -7.69 12.68 37.42
CA GLY A 203 -7.09 13.23 36.20
C GLY A 203 -5.71 12.67 35.87
N GLN A 204 -5.19 11.70 36.63
CA GLN A 204 -3.93 11.05 36.29
C GLN A 204 -4.10 10.17 35.05
N LYS A 205 -3.21 10.34 34.06
CA LYS A 205 -3.22 9.61 32.80
C LYS A 205 -2.19 8.48 32.79
N TYR A 206 -2.56 7.40 32.10
CA TYR A 206 -1.76 6.21 31.89
C TYR A 206 -1.85 5.87 30.40
N PHE A 207 -0.72 5.65 29.73
CA PHE A 207 -0.73 5.23 28.33
C PHE A 207 -1.37 3.85 28.22
N TYR A 208 -2.29 3.68 27.26
CA TYR A 208 -3.09 2.47 27.20
C TYR A 208 -2.25 1.20 27.00
N TYR A 209 -1.18 1.28 26.21
CA TYR A 209 -0.23 0.19 25.95
C TYR A 209 0.48 -0.35 27.20
N ASP A 210 0.53 0.44 28.28
CA ASP A 210 1.18 0.04 29.53
C ASP A 210 0.16 -0.49 30.56
N CYS A 211 -1.10 -0.71 30.16
CA CYS A 211 -2.18 -1.05 31.07
C CYS A 211 -2.84 -2.38 30.75
N TYR A 212 -3.14 -3.12 31.81
CA TYR A 212 -3.55 -4.50 31.80
C TYR A 212 -4.68 -4.74 32.81
N VAL A 213 -5.31 -5.90 32.71
CA VAL A 213 -6.20 -6.43 33.75
C VAL A 213 -5.66 -7.76 34.26
N THR A 214 -5.81 -8.04 35.55
CA THR A 214 -5.47 -9.35 36.13
C THR A 214 -6.45 -10.44 35.64
N ASP A 215 -6.17 -11.70 35.94
CA ASP A 215 -7.09 -12.82 35.77
C ASP A 215 -8.41 -12.66 36.54
N GLU A 216 -8.37 -11.98 37.68
CA GLU A 216 -9.56 -11.56 38.41
C GLU A 216 -10.27 -10.36 37.74
N GLY A 217 -9.66 -9.70 36.75
CA GLY A 217 -10.20 -8.57 36.01
C GLY A 217 -9.87 -7.18 36.60
N TRP A 218 -8.92 -7.09 37.54
CA TRP A 218 -8.54 -5.81 38.14
C TRP A 218 -7.54 -5.05 37.28
N PHE A 219 -7.78 -3.76 37.08
CA PHE A 219 -6.94 -2.86 36.31
C PHE A 219 -5.59 -2.61 37.00
N PHE A 220 -4.53 -2.62 36.20
CA PHE A 220 -3.15 -2.39 36.60
C PHE A 220 -2.38 -1.75 35.45
N CYS A 221 -1.42 -0.84 35.72
CA CYS A 221 -0.52 -0.36 34.68
C CYS A 221 0.95 -0.60 35.06
N ASP A 222 1.66 -1.29 34.17
CA ASP A 222 3.06 -1.66 34.32
C ASP A 222 3.98 -0.50 33.95
N LYS A 223 4.24 0.38 34.93
CA LYS A 223 5.18 1.49 34.74
C LYS A 223 6.65 1.04 34.76
N ALA A 224 6.94 -0.19 35.16
CA ALA A 224 8.29 -0.70 35.36
C ALA A 224 8.78 -1.58 34.19
N GLY A 225 7.85 -2.02 33.32
CA GLY A 225 8.14 -2.94 32.22
C GLY A 225 8.53 -4.33 32.73
N GLU A 226 7.88 -4.77 33.81
CA GLU A 226 8.10 -6.06 34.48
C GLU A 226 7.27 -7.21 33.89
N LEU A 227 6.28 -6.90 33.04
CA LEU A 227 5.48 -7.90 32.34
C LEU A 227 6.17 -8.36 31.05
N GLU A 228 6.26 -9.69 30.89
CA GLU A 228 6.71 -10.32 29.66
C GLU A 228 5.52 -11.03 29.00
N LEU A 229 5.43 -10.98 27.67
CA LEU A 229 4.44 -11.78 26.93
C LEU A 229 4.62 -13.24 27.34
N LYS A 230 3.53 -13.92 27.73
CA LYS A 230 3.62 -15.33 28.13
C LYS A 230 4.09 -16.13 26.92
N ASP A 231 5.31 -16.66 26.99
CA ASP A 231 5.84 -17.59 25.98
C ASP A 231 4.92 -18.81 25.95
N ILE A 232 4.06 -18.88 24.94
CA ILE A 232 3.35 -20.11 24.62
C ILE A 232 4.41 -21.06 24.06
N ASP A 233 4.71 -22.13 24.79
CA ASP A 233 5.68 -23.14 24.36
C ASP A 233 5.13 -23.95 23.17
N THR A 234 5.18 -23.30 22.00
CA THR A 234 4.84 -23.86 20.70
C THR A 234 5.88 -24.87 20.21
N SER A 235 7.02 -25.01 20.91
CA SER A 235 8.11 -25.89 20.48
C SER A 235 7.78 -27.38 20.64
N SER A 236 6.78 -27.69 21.47
CA SER A 236 6.25 -29.05 21.66
C SER A 236 5.01 -29.36 20.82
N MET A 237 4.44 -28.35 20.15
CA MET A 237 3.23 -28.48 19.34
C MET A 237 3.61 -28.95 17.93
N THR A 238 2.80 -29.85 17.38
CA THR A 238 2.84 -30.22 15.96
C THR A 238 2.27 -29.07 15.10
N GLU A 239 2.57 -29.07 13.80
CA GLU A 239 2.04 -28.07 12.85
C GLU A 239 0.49 -28.03 12.85
N GLU A 240 -0.16 -29.17 13.04
CA GLU A 240 -1.62 -29.30 13.16
C GLU A 240 -2.16 -28.73 14.48
N GLU A 241 -1.45 -28.93 15.59
CA GLU A 241 -1.80 -28.32 16.90
C GLU A 241 -1.55 -26.81 16.92
N LEU A 242 -0.52 -26.34 16.21
CA LEU A 242 -0.26 -24.92 16.01
C LEU A 242 -1.39 -24.26 15.21
N ASP A 243 -1.78 -24.88 14.11
CA ASP A 243 -2.89 -24.40 13.27
C ASP A 243 -4.20 -24.43 14.06
N GLU A 244 -4.50 -25.50 14.81
CA GLU A 244 -5.69 -25.56 15.67
C GLU A 244 -5.65 -24.49 16.78
N TYR A 245 -4.49 -24.23 17.38
CA TYR A 245 -4.31 -23.18 18.38
C TYR A 245 -4.53 -21.78 17.79
N TYR A 246 -3.87 -21.44 16.67
CA TYR A 246 -4.05 -20.14 16.03
C TYR A 246 -5.45 -19.96 15.43
N ASN A 247 -6.06 -21.03 14.91
CA ASN A 247 -7.45 -21.01 14.45
C ASN A 247 -8.44 -20.96 15.64
N SER A 248 -8.06 -21.41 16.84
CA SER A 248 -8.89 -21.19 18.04
C SER A 248 -8.81 -19.76 18.54
N LEU A 249 -7.70 -19.05 18.27
CA LEU A 249 -7.53 -17.63 18.57
C LEU A 249 -8.18 -16.71 17.52
N ILE A 250 -8.63 -17.29 16.41
CA ILE A 250 -9.31 -16.59 15.31
C ILE A 250 -10.56 -17.43 15.05
N GLU A 251 -11.61 -17.24 15.84
CA GLU A 251 -12.87 -17.91 15.54
C GLU A 251 -13.40 -17.31 14.22
N GLU A 252 -13.16 -17.98 13.09
CA GLU A 252 -13.76 -17.67 11.79
C GLU A 252 -15.27 -17.98 11.88
N ASN A 253 -16.04 -17.11 12.55
CA ASN A 253 -17.43 -16.93 12.19
C ASN A 253 -17.45 -15.96 11.00
N GLU A 254 -18.17 -16.32 9.92
CA GLU A 254 -18.23 -15.58 8.65
C GLU A 254 -18.73 -14.11 8.79
N GLU A 255 -18.97 -13.61 10.01
CA GLU A 255 -19.51 -12.28 10.30
C GLU A 255 -18.75 -11.47 11.39
N GLU A 256 -17.78 -12.03 12.15
CA GLU A 256 -17.15 -11.31 13.28
C GLU A 256 -15.73 -11.84 13.60
N TYR A 257 -14.68 -11.00 13.49
CA TYR A 257 -13.33 -11.37 13.94
C TYR A 257 -13.24 -11.18 15.47
N ARG A 258 -13.14 -12.26 16.23
CA ARG A 258 -12.86 -12.18 17.68
C ARG A 258 -11.36 -12.28 17.94
N TYR A 259 -10.75 -11.21 18.45
CA TYR A 259 -9.40 -11.27 18.99
C TYR A 259 -9.46 -11.70 20.45
N TYR A 260 -8.82 -12.82 20.76
CA TYR A 260 -8.68 -13.25 22.14
C TYR A 260 -7.46 -12.57 22.78
N ASN A 261 -7.68 -11.99 23.96
CA ASN A 261 -6.64 -11.37 24.79
C ASN A 261 -5.45 -12.31 24.99
N TYR A 262 -4.28 -11.93 24.45
CA TYR A 262 -3.04 -12.67 24.73
C TYR A 262 -2.59 -12.42 26.17
N PRO A 263 -2.35 -13.48 26.97
CA PRO A 263 -1.92 -13.30 28.34
C PRO A 263 -0.44 -12.87 28.43
N TYR A 264 -0.17 -11.95 29.35
CA TYR A 264 1.15 -11.58 29.83
C TYR A 264 1.39 -12.23 31.20
N THR A 265 2.65 -12.45 31.55
CA THR A 265 3.03 -12.99 32.86
C THR A 265 4.16 -12.20 33.51
N ASN A 266 4.13 -12.10 34.83
CA ASN A 266 5.24 -11.57 35.62
C ASN A 266 6.15 -12.71 36.14
N ALA A 267 7.25 -12.35 36.82
CA ALA A 267 8.20 -13.31 37.39
C ALA A 267 7.59 -14.25 38.45
N ASP A 268 6.48 -13.88 39.08
CA ASP A 268 5.76 -14.69 40.06
C ASP A 268 4.73 -15.64 39.41
N GLY A 269 4.53 -15.54 38.09
CA GLY A 269 3.61 -16.37 37.32
C GLY A 269 2.16 -15.88 37.32
N ASN A 270 1.89 -14.67 37.79
CA ASN A 270 0.55 -14.06 37.70
C ASN A 270 0.23 -13.73 36.23
N ILE A 271 -1.04 -13.88 35.85
CA ILE A 271 -1.52 -13.66 34.48
C ILE A 271 -2.20 -12.30 34.36
N TYR A 272 -1.91 -11.62 33.26
CA TYR A 272 -2.47 -10.31 32.91
C TYR A 272 -2.96 -10.33 31.47
N TYR A 273 -3.93 -9.50 31.14
CA TYR A 273 -4.50 -9.34 29.79
C TYR A 273 -4.46 -7.86 29.41
N ASP A 274 -4.39 -7.54 28.12
CA ASP A 274 -4.41 -6.14 27.69
C ASP A 274 -5.71 -5.46 28.15
N ALA A 275 -5.61 -4.29 28.78
CA ALA A 275 -6.79 -3.61 29.31
C ALA A 275 -7.74 -3.12 28.21
N TYR A 276 -7.23 -2.86 27.00
CA TYR A 276 -8.04 -2.39 25.88
C TYR A 276 -8.90 -3.51 25.31
N GLU A 277 -8.35 -4.71 25.19
CA GLU A 277 -9.02 -5.90 24.67
C GLU A 277 -9.85 -6.65 25.75
N ALA A 278 -9.63 -6.34 27.04
CA ALA A 278 -10.34 -6.99 28.13
C ALA A 278 -11.86 -6.80 28.06
N SER A 279 -12.60 -7.91 28.22
CA SER A 279 -14.06 -7.97 28.11
C SER A 279 -14.68 -8.74 29.26
N TRP A 280 -15.88 -8.36 29.70
CA TRP A 280 -16.60 -9.03 30.79
C TRP A 280 -17.99 -9.47 30.34
N ASN A 281 -18.54 -10.47 31.02
CA ASN A 281 -19.93 -10.86 30.86
C ASN A 281 -20.87 -10.11 31.83
N GLU A 282 -22.18 -10.37 31.75
CA GLU A 282 -23.21 -9.76 32.61
C GLU A 282 -23.01 -9.99 34.13
N LYS A 283 -22.16 -10.95 34.52
CA LYS A 283 -21.82 -11.26 35.91
C LYS A 283 -20.55 -10.57 36.39
N GLY A 284 -19.87 -9.83 35.51
CA GLY A 284 -18.57 -9.22 35.80
C GLY A 284 -17.41 -10.22 35.78
N GLU A 285 -17.58 -11.38 35.14
CA GLU A 285 -16.52 -12.36 34.94
C GLU A 285 -15.76 -12.02 33.66
N LEU A 286 -14.42 -12.06 33.71
CA LEU A 286 -13.57 -11.77 32.56
C LEU A 286 -13.74 -12.87 31.50
N ILE A 287 -13.99 -12.46 30.26
CA ILE A 287 -14.09 -13.34 29.11
C ILE A 287 -12.68 -13.59 28.58
N THR A 288 -12.26 -14.84 28.62
CA THR A 288 -10.96 -15.31 28.10
C THR A 288 -11.20 -16.45 27.12
N ALA A 289 -10.21 -16.74 26.26
CA ALA A 289 -10.28 -17.87 25.32
C ALA A 289 -10.61 -19.21 26.02
N GLU A 290 -10.20 -19.39 27.27
CA GLU A 290 -10.46 -20.63 28.02
C GLU A 290 -11.90 -20.74 28.54
N ASN A 291 -12.58 -19.60 28.80
CA ASN A 291 -13.90 -19.57 29.42
C ASN A 291 -15.05 -19.36 28.41
N ASP A 292 -14.74 -18.86 27.21
CA ASP A 292 -15.71 -18.64 26.12
C ASP A 292 -16.24 -19.95 25.50
N VAL A 293 -15.53 -21.08 25.70
CA VAL A 293 -15.89 -22.41 25.16
C VAL A 293 -17.18 -22.99 25.76
N SER A 294 -17.76 -22.35 26.78
CA SER A 294 -18.97 -22.85 27.47
C SER A 294 -20.30 -22.26 26.98
N GLY A 295 -20.27 -21.38 25.98
CA GLY A 295 -21.42 -20.62 25.49
C GLY A 295 -22.01 -21.03 24.13
N SER A 296 -21.64 -22.19 23.56
CA SER A 296 -22.25 -22.73 22.32
C SER A 296 -23.20 -23.91 22.55
#